data_AF-A0A9D9VY58-F1
#
_entry.id   AF-A0A9D9VY58-F1
#
_cell.length_a   1.000
_cell.length_b   1.000
_cell.length_c   1.000
_cell.angle_alpha   90.00
_cell.angle_beta   90.00
_cell.angle_gamma   90.00
#
_symmetry.space_group_name_H-M   'P 1'
#
loop_
_entity.id
_entity.type
_entity.pdbx_description
1 polymer ?
#
loop_
_entity_poly.entity_id
_entity_poly.type
_entity_poly.pdbx_seq_one_letter_code
_entity_poly.pdbx_strand_id
1 'polypeptide(L)'
;MLSNNSANSNILFTLDQIKAIHSKVKSGVDFPDFIQNLKSLGITQYETFVTDGHTDYYGLNGYKISSPGLYKLLTVCTAANAGQFITRLKAHQQGKTDFQTFCMDSAKYGVEKWMVSIDKMTCTYYDKNANEILKEIIPTTKTKP
;
A
#
# COMPACT_ATOMS: atom_id res chain seq x y z
N MET A 1 -16.86 44.18 1.56
CA MET A 1 -17.10 43.16 0.52
C MET A 1 -15.87 42.28 0.43
N LEU A 2 -16.12 40.97 0.45
CA LEU A 2 -15.22 39.86 0.07
C LEU A 2 -13.88 39.75 0.82
N SER A 3 -13.98 39.07 1.97
CA SER A 3 -12.98 38.15 2.50
C SER A 3 -12.59 37.12 1.44
N ASN A 4 -11.29 36.99 1.15
CA ASN A 4 -10.69 35.83 0.50
C ASN A 4 -9.27 35.62 1.03
N ASN A 5 -9.17 35.20 2.29
CA ASN A 5 -8.00 34.44 2.73
C ASN A 5 -8.26 32.99 2.32
N SER A 6 -7.91 32.65 1.07
CA SER A 6 -7.71 31.25 0.71
C SER A 6 -6.46 30.78 1.45
N ALA A 7 -6.65 30.29 2.67
CA ALA A 7 -5.71 29.39 3.29
C ALA A 7 -5.70 28.11 2.45
N ASN A 8 -4.93 28.12 1.36
CA ASN A 8 -4.45 26.90 0.73
C ASN A 8 -3.48 26.26 1.73
N SER A 9 -4.05 25.61 2.74
CA SER A 9 -3.32 24.65 3.54
C SER A 9 -2.94 23.52 2.59
N ASN A 10 -1.77 23.63 1.97
CA ASN A 10 -1.10 22.50 1.34
C ASN A 10 -0.88 21.48 2.46
N ILE A 11 -1.81 20.54 2.63
CA ILE A 11 -1.66 19.41 3.53
C ILE A 11 -0.60 18.51 2.90
N LEU A 12 0.67 18.86 3.10
CA LEU A 12 1.82 18.04 2.73
C LEU A 12 2.06 17.08 3.89
N PHE A 13 1.89 15.79 3.64
CA PHE A 13 2.19 14.75 4.61
C PHE A 13 3.69 14.39 4.61
N THR A 14 4.19 13.85 5.71
CA THR A 14 5.60 13.45 5.85
C THR A 14 5.74 11.93 6.09
N LEU A 15 6.93 11.39 5.82
CA LEU A 15 7.24 9.99 6.14
C LEU A 15 7.11 9.69 7.64
N ASP A 16 7.40 10.65 8.52
CA ASP A 16 7.26 10.46 9.98
C ASP A 16 5.80 10.32 10.40
N GLN A 17 4.90 11.10 9.79
CA GLN A 17 3.46 10.96 10.04
C GLN A 17 2.93 9.61 9.55
N ILE A 18 3.37 9.18 8.36
CA ILE A 18 3.02 7.86 7.80
C ILE A 18 3.54 6.74 8.69
N LYS A 19 4.79 6.84 9.15
CA LYS A 19 5.41 5.87 10.06
C LYS A 19 4.65 5.75 11.38
N ALA A 20 4.20 6.87 11.94
CA ALA A 20 3.40 6.91 13.17
C ALA A 20 2.00 6.30 12.99
N ILE A 21 1.44 6.36 11.79
CA ILE A 21 0.18 5.66 11.46
C ILE A 21 0.44 4.16 11.25
N HIS A 22 1.48 3.80 10.50
CA HIS A 22 1.85 2.41 10.22
C HIS A 22 2.20 1.63 11.50
N SER A 23 2.82 2.26 12.50
CA SER A 23 3.16 1.60 13.77
C SER A 23 1.94 1.12 14.57
N LYS A 24 0.72 1.49 14.17
CA LYS A 24 -0.54 1.03 14.77
C LYS A 24 -1.07 -0.25 14.12
N VAL A 25 -0.55 -0.64 12.96
CA VAL A 25 -0.94 -1.85 12.23
C VAL A 25 -0.25 -3.06 12.84
N LYS A 26 -1.03 -4.02 13.34
CA LYS A 26 -0.50 -5.26 13.93
C LYS A 26 -0.81 -6.48 13.05
N SER A 27 -1.92 -6.44 12.33
CA SER A 27 -2.39 -7.52 11.47
C SER A 27 -3.25 -6.98 10.32
N GLY A 28 -3.69 -7.87 9.43
CA GLY A 28 -4.61 -7.51 8.34
C GLY A 28 -5.94 -6.90 8.82
N VAL A 29 -6.37 -7.18 10.05
CA VAL A 29 -7.59 -6.61 10.66
C VAL A 29 -7.49 -5.09 10.85
N ASP A 30 -6.26 -4.57 11.04
CA ASP A 30 -6.01 -3.15 11.26
C ASP A 30 -5.87 -2.36 9.94
N PHE A 31 -5.82 -3.06 8.80
CA PHE A 31 -5.56 -2.45 7.50
C PHE A 31 -6.64 -1.44 7.06
N PRO A 32 -7.94 -1.69 7.23
CA PRO A 32 -8.97 -0.66 6.96
C PRO A 32 -8.75 0.64 7.73
N ASP A 33 -8.46 0.56 9.03
CA ASP A 33 -8.23 1.74 9.88
C ASP A 33 -6.96 2.48 9.45
N PHE A 34 -5.92 1.75 9.05
CA PHE A 34 -4.71 2.32 8.46
C PHE A 34 -5.02 3.16 7.22
N ILE A 35 -5.81 2.62 6.27
CA ILE A 35 -6.20 3.34 5.05
C ILE A 35 -6.99 4.61 5.36
N GLN A 36 -7.92 4.56 6.31
CA GLN A 36 -8.67 5.76 6.71
C GLN A 36 -7.76 6.83 7.33
N ASN A 37 -6.78 6.43 8.15
CA ASN A 37 -5.82 7.38 8.72
C ASN A 37 -4.94 8.03 7.64
N LEU A 38 -4.51 7.27 6.62
CA LEU A 38 -3.77 7.84 5.48
C LEU A 38 -4.65 8.81 4.68
N LYS A 39 -5.93 8.51 4.51
CA LYS A 39 -6.90 9.42 3.87
C LYS A 39 -6.98 10.76 4.59
N SER A 40 -7.05 10.74 5.92
CA SER A 40 -7.08 11.95 6.74
C SER A 40 -5.79 12.80 6.64
N LEU A 41 -4.66 12.20 6.24
CA LEU A 41 -3.43 12.94 5.91
C LEU A 41 -3.42 13.54 4.50
N GLY A 42 -4.45 13.30 3.68
CA GLY A 42 -4.50 13.78 2.30
C GLY A 42 -3.77 12.90 1.29
N ILE A 43 -3.43 11.66 1.67
CA ILE A 43 -2.93 10.65 0.73
C ILE A 43 -4.11 10.12 -0.08
N THR A 44 -3.94 10.01 -1.39
CA THR A 44 -4.95 9.52 -2.35
C THR A 44 -4.62 8.12 -2.85
N GLN A 45 -3.33 7.78 -2.90
CA GLN A 45 -2.82 6.52 -3.37
C GLN A 45 -1.43 6.25 -2.78
N TYR A 46 -1.05 4.99 -2.67
CA TYR A 46 0.35 4.63 -2.55
C TYR A 46 0.69 3.39 -3.39
N GLU A 47 1.95 3.24 -3.74
CA GLU A 47 2.50 2.09 -4.44
C GLU A 47 3.70 1.55 -3.66
N THR A 48 3.69 0.27 -3.31
CA THR A 48 4.85 -0.38 -2.69
C THR A 48 5.50 -1.32 -3.69
N PHE A 49 6.81 -1.19 -3.86
CA PHE A 49 7.60 -1.96 -4.81
C PHE A 49 8.24 -3.15 -4.12
N VAL A 50 8.03 -4.35 -4.67
CA VAL A 50 8.53 -5.61 -4.12
C VAL A 50 10.05 -5.70 -4.22
N THR A 51 10.65 -5.00 -5.18
CA THR A 51 12.09 -5.08 -5.45
C THR A 51 12.95 -4.68 -4.24
N ASP A 52 12.58 -3.68 -3.46
CA ASP A 52 13.33 -3.24 -2.26
C ASP A 52 12.44 -2.84 -1.08
N GLY A 53 11.11 -2.90 -1.23
CA GLY A 53 10.13 -2.55 -0.21
C GLY A 53 9.87 -1.06 -0.06
N HIS A 54 10.41 -0.20 -0.93
CA HIS A 54 10.07 1.22 -0.87
C HIS A 54 8.60 1.46 -1.23
N THR A 55 8.05 2.56 -0.73
CA THR A 55 6.68 2.98 -1.02
C THR A 55 6.64 4.42 -1.50
N ASP A 56 6.00 4.62 -2.65
CA ASP A 56 5.63 5.92 -3.17
C ASP A 56 4.24 6.31 -2.66
N TYR A 57 4.13 7.48 -2.04
CA TYR A 57 2.87 8.03 -1.54
C TYR A 57 2.47 9.24 -2.38
N TYR A 58 1.22 9.28 -2.80
CA TYR A 58 0.66 10.30 -3.69
C TYR A 58 -0.43 11.09 -2.97
N GLY A 59 -0.40 12.41 -3.12
CA GLY A 59 -1.34 13.35 -2.54
C GLY A 59 -2.04 14.21 -3.59
N LEU A 60 -2.73 15.25 -3.10
CA LEU A 60 -3.35 16.26 -3.96
C LEU A 60 -2.30 17.10 -4.70
N ASN A 61 -2.72 17.73 -5.80
CA ASN A 61 -1.89 18.67 -6.58
C ASN A 61 -0.54 18.09 -7.06
N GLY A 62 -0.48 16.78 -7.30
CA GLY A 62 0.73 16.09 -7.76
C GLY A 62 1.80 15.91 -6.68
N TYR A 63 1.48 16.13 -5.41
CA TYR A 63 2.43 15.88 -4.32
C TYR A 63 2.80 14.40 -4.24
N LYS A 64 4.11 14.12 -4.12
CA LYS A 64 4.65 12.77 -4.00
C LYS A 64 5.84 12.76 -3.05
N ILE A 65 5.91 11.75 -2.19
CA ILE A 65 7.11 11.39 -1.43
C ILE A 65 7.37 9.89 -1.51
N SER A 66 8.61 9.48 -1.33
CA SER A 66 9.04 8.08 -1.40
C SER A 66 9.75 7.70 -0.11
N SER A 67 9.44 6.54 0.45
CA SER A 67 10.24 5.96 1.52
C SER A 67 11.58 5.44 0.96
N PRO A 68 12.61 5.26 1.79
CA PRO A 68 13.76 4.46 1.39
C PRO A 68 13.35 2.98 1.20
N GLY A 69 14.18 2.23 0.47
CA GLY A 69 14.11 0.77 0.44
C GLY A 69 14.41 0.16 1.82
N LEU A 70 13.77 -0.96 2.12
CA LEU A 70 13.80 -1.63 3.42
C LEU A 70 14.75 -2.82 3.47
N TYR A 71 15.08 -3.42 2.32
CA TYR A 71 15.92 -4.60 2.23
C TYR A 71 16.77 -4.62 0.94
N LYS A 72 17.66 -5.61 0.82
CA LYS A 72 18.46 -5.83 -0.39
C LYS A 72 17.56 -6.18 -1.58
N LEU A 73 17.95 -5.73 -2.77
CA LEU A 73 17.19 -5.95 -4.00
C LEU A 73 16.78 -7.41 -4.19
N LEU A 74 15.47 -7.64 -4.31
CA LEU A 74 14.86 -8.89 -4.70
C LEU A 74 14.72 -8.96 -6.23
N THR A 75 14.94 -10.14 -6.80
CA THR A 75 14.64 -10.37 -8.21
C THR A 75 13.20 -10.85 -8.34
N VAL A 76 12.34 -10.00 -8.92
CA VAL A 76 10.95 -10.36 -9.22
C VAL A 76 10.90 -11.27 -10.45
N CYS A 77 10.20 -12.41 -10.33
CA CYS A 77 9.98 -13.36 -11.42
C CYS A 77 9.22 -12.69 -12.58
N THR A 78 9.62 -12.95 -13.83
CA THR A 78 8.94 -12.39 -15.01
C THR A 78 7.59 -13.04 -15.28
N ALA A 79 7.44 -14.33 -14.96
CA ALA A 79 6.18 -15.06 -15.12
C ALA A 79 5.38 -15.01 -13.81
N ALA A 80 4.30 -14.24 -13.81
CA ALA A 80 3.38 -14.17 -12.68
C ALA A 80 2.65 -15.51 -12.47
N ASN A 81 2.50 -15.92 -11.21
CA ASN A 81 1.68 -17.07 -10.82
C ASN A 81 0.61 -16.62 -9.83
N ALA A 82 -0.53 -16.19 -10.36
CA ALA A 82 -1.63 -15.64 -9.57
C ALA A 82 -2.15 -16.63 -8.51
N GLY A 83 -2.26 -17.92 -8.83
CA GLY A 83 -2.77 -18.93 -7.90
C GLY A 83 -1.87 -19.11 -6.66
N GLN A 84 -0.56 -19.21 -6.88
CA GLN A 84 0.40 -19.30 -5.77
C GLN A 84 0.50 -17.98 -5.00
N PHE A 85 0.49 -16.84 -5.70
CA PHE A 85 0.46 -15.54 -5.04
C PHE A 85 -0.75 -15.40 -4.10
N ILE A 86 -1.97 -15.69 -4.56
CA ILE A 86 -3.20 -15.62 -3.75
C ILE A 86 -3.09 -16.51 -2.50
N THR A 87 -2.45 -17.68 -2.61
CA THR A 87 -2.25 -18.59 -1.48
C THR A 87 -1.36 -17.95 -0.41
N ARG A 88 -0.26 -17.30 -0.82
CA ARG A 88 0.67 -16.63 0.10
C ARG A 88 0.08 -15.34 0.68
N LEU A 89 -0.66 -14.58 -0.12
CA LEU A 89 -1.38 -13.39 0.33
C LEU A 89 -2.37 -13.73 1.45
N LYS A 90 -3.20 -14.77 1.27
CA LYS A 90 -4.13 -15.23 2.32
C LYS A 90 -3.41 -15.63 3.60
N ALA A 91 -2.26 -16.28 3.50
CA ALA A 91 -1.45 -16.62 4.67
C ALA A 91 -0.95 -15.35 5.38
N HIS A 92 -0.48 -14.35 4.63
CA HIS A 92 -0.04 -13.07 5.18
C HIS A 92 -1.17 -12.29 5.86
N GLN A 93 -2.34 -12.19 5.22
CA GLN A 93 -3.53 -11.54 5.78
C GLN A 93 -4.00 -12.20 7.10
N GLN A 94 -3.76 -13.50 7.26
CA GLN A 94 -4.02 -14.26 8.48
C GLN A 94 -2.90 -14.17 9.54
N GLY A 95 -1.86 -13.36 9.30
CA GLY A 95 -0.73 -13.17 10.22
C GLY A 95 0.26 -14.34 10.26
N LYS A 96 0.25 -15.24 9.26
CA LYS A 96 1.14 -16.42 9.22
C LYS A 96 2.54 -16.12 8.68
N THR A 97 2.73 -14.96 8.06
CA THR A 97 4.02 -14.51 7.51
C THR A 97 4.24 -13.04 7.85
N ASP A 98 5.49 -12.67 8.07
CA ASP A 98 5.89 -11.28 8.20
C ASP A 98 5.97 -10.57 6.84
N PHE A 99 6.21 -9.25 6.88
CA PHE A 99 6.27 -8.41 5.69
C PHE A 99 7.41 -8.79 4.74
N GLN A 100 8.60 -9.12 5.27
CA GLN A 100 9.74 -9.49 4.44
C GLN A 100 9.47 -10.82 3.71
N THR A 101 8.92 -11.81 4.41
CA THR A 101 8.51 -13.10 3.83
C THR A 101 7.44 -12.90 2.76
N PHE A 102 6.45 -12.05 3.02
CA PHE A 102 5.43 -11.72 2.03
C PHE A 102 6.03 -11.07 0.77
N CYS A 103 7.00 -10.16 0.91
CA CYS A 103 7.69 -9.56 -0.24
C CYS A 103 8.50 -10.60 -1.03
N MET A 104 9.22 -11.50 -0.36
CA MET A 104 9.95 -12.59 -1.03
C MET A 104 9.00 -13.51 -1.81
N ASP A 105 7.87 -13.88 -1.22
CA ASP A 105 6.84 -14.67 -1.89
C ASP A 105 6.23 -13.92 -3.10
N SER A 106 5.96 -12.63 -2.93
CA SER A 106 5.47 -11.75 -4.00
C SER A 106 6.45 -11.71 -5.18
N ALA A 107 7.75 -11.51 -4.89
CA ALA A 107 8.80 -11.52 -5.91
C ALA A 107 8.87 -12.87 -6.63
N LYS A 108 8.83 -13.96 -5.87
CA LYS A 108 8.87 -15.33 -6.40
C LYS A 108 7.71 -15.63 -7.34
N TYR A 109 6.52 -15.10 -7.05
CA TYR A 109 5.31 -15.33 -7.86
C TYR A 109 4.98 -14.17 -8.81
N GLY A 110 5.95 -13.29 -9.06
CA GLY A 110 5.94 -12.31 -10.15
C GLY A 110 5.10 -11.06 -9.90
N VAL A 111 4.87 -10.70 -8.63
CA VAL A 111 4.33 -9.39 -8.27
C VAL A 111 5.48 -8.38 -8.22
N GLU A 112 5.37 -7.33 -9.02
CA GLU A 112 6.33 -6.22 -9.07
C GLU A 112 6.02 -5.16 -8.02
N LYS A 113 4.73 -4.82 -7.88
CA LYS A 113 4.25 -3.84 -6.93
C LYS A 113 2.79 -4.10 -6.56
N TRP A 114 2.34 -3.47 -5.49
CA TRP A 114 0.92 -3.26 -5.24
C TRP A 114 0.59 -1.79 -5.11
N MET A 115 -0.58 -1.42 -5.61
CA MET A 115 -1.16 -0.09 -5.53
C MET A 115 -2.35 -0.13 -4.59
N VAL A 116 -2.39 0.78 -3.63
CA VAL A 116 -3.61 1.06 -2.89
C VAL A 116 -4.21 2.37 -3.33
N SER A 117 -5.44 2.31 -3.84
CA SER A 117 -6.24 3.50 -4.10
C SER A 117 -7.15 3.76 -2.90
N ILE A 118 -6.93 4.88 -2.24
CA ILE A 118 -7.66 5.26 -1.02
C ILE A 118 -9.08 5.67 -1.36
N ASP A 119 -9.27 6.39 -2.47
CA ASP A 119 -10.61 6.81 -2.92
C ASP A 119 -11.46 5.61 -3.35
N LYS A 120 -10.84 4.63 -4.02
CA LYS A 120 -11.55 3.43 -4.51
C LYS A 120 -11.59 2.31 -3.46
N MET A 121 -10.90 2.45 -2.32
CA MET A 121 -10.73 1.40 -1.30
C MET A 121 -10.30 0.06 -1.92
N THR A 122 -9.27 0.08 -2.77
CA THR A 122 -8.76 -1.12 -3.46
C THR A 122 -7.28 -1.33 -3.20
N CYS A 123 -6.86 -2.59 -3.12
CA CYS A 123 -5.46 -3.00 -3.23
C CYS A 123 -5.32 -3.83 -4.51
N THR A 124 -4.46 -3.39 -5.43
CA THR A 124 -4.26 -4.06 -6.73
C THR A 124 -2.79 -4.44 -6.89
N TYR A 125 -2.54 -5.71 -7.20
CA TYR A 125 -1.21 -6.28 -7.39
C TYR A 125 -0.90 -6.37 -8.88
N TYR A 126 0.30 -5.95 -9.28
CA TYR A 126 0.70 -5.86 -10.68
C TYR A 126 1.94 -6.69 -10.96
N ASP A 127 2.01 -7.25 -12.17
CA ASP A 127 3.24 -7.82 -12.72
C ASP A 127 4.15 -6.73 -13.35
N LYS A 128 5.31 -7.16 -13.87
CA LYS A 128 6.28 -6.28 -14.54
C LYS A 128 5.76 -5.59 -15.80
N ASN A 129 4.74 -6.15 -16.43
CA ASN A 129 4.13 -5.60 -17.64
C ASN A 129 2.92 -4.71 -17.31
N ALA A 130 2.74 -4.38 -16.02
CA ALA A 130 1.59 -3.65 -15.48
C ALA A 130 0.23 -4.35 -15.68
N ASN A 131 0.23 -5.68 -15.86
CA ASN A 131 -1.02 -6.44 -15.84
C ASN A 131 -1.50 -6.62 -14.39
N GLU A 132 -2.81 -6.51 -14.19
CA GLU A 132 -3.44 -6.81 -12.91
C GLU A 132 -3.39 -8.32 -12.63
N ILE A 133 -2.71 -8.71 -11.56
CA ILE A 133 -2.67 -10.10 -11.06
C ILE A 133 -3.90 -10.37 -10.19
N LEU A 134 -4.22 -9.42 -9.30
CA LEU A 134 -5.31 -9.51 -8.34
C LEU A 134 -5.74 -8.10 -7.93
N LYS A 135 -7.04 -7.90 -7.76
CA LYS A 135 -7.63 -6.70 -7.15
C LYS A 135 -8.52 -7.10 -5.99
N GLU A 136 -8.25 -6.56 -4.81
CA GLU A 136 -9.05 -6.76 -3.60
C GLU A 136 -9.76 -5.47 -3.22
N ILE A 137 -10.99 -5.61 -2.74
CA ILE A 137 -11.71 -4.52 -2.06
C ILE A 137 -11.27 -4.51 -0.61
N ILE A 138 -10.87 -3.35 -0.11
CA ILE A 138 -10.52 -3.13 1.28
C ILE A 138 -11.83 -2.96 2.06
N PRO A 139 -12.11 -3.80 3.07
CA PRO A 139 -13.35 -3.69 3.85
C PRO A 139 -13.48 -2.32 4.52
N THR A 140 -14.67 -1.73 4.49
CA THR A 140 -14.97 -0.45 5.16
C THR A 140 -15.64 -0.62 6.53
N THR A 141 -16.04 -1.84 6.87
CA THR A 141 -16.63 -2.19 8.17
C THR A 141 -15.80 -3.30 8.82
N LYS A 142 -15.53 -3.16 10.12
CA LYS A 142 -15.08 -4.30 10.93
C LYS A 142 -16.26 -5.27 11.00
N THR A 143 -16.26 -6.33 10.20
CA THR A 143 -17.12 -7.48 10.48
C THR A 143 -16.64 -8.06 11.80
N LYS A 144 -17.27 -7.62 12.89
CA LYS A 144 -17.15 -8.29 14.18
C LYS A 144 -17.67 -9.72 13.98
N PRO A 145 -16.93 -10.76 14.43
CA PRO A 145 -17.45 -12.12 14.40
C PRO A 145 -18.74 -12.25 15.21
#